data_AF-A0A4R4DPP5-F1
#
_entry.id   AF-A0A4R4DPP5-F1
#
_cell.length_a   1.000
_cell.length_b   1.000
_cell.length_c   1.000
_cell.angle_alpha   90.00
_cell.angle_beta   90.00
_cell.angle_gamma   90.00
#
_symmetry.space_group_name_H-M   'P 1'
#
loop_
_entity.id
_entity.type
_entity.pdbx_description
1 polymer ?
#
loop_
_entity_poly.entity_id
_entity_poly.type
_entity_poly.pdbx_seq_one_letter_code
_entity_poly.pdbx_strand_id
1 'polypeptide(L)'
;MAASGATGSRPIRSARRRRCSMPLDATPSVVLKPLSFVSAFHEVRPLNPAYVERLRQKVRAIGVKPYPLSVTPAGLLFGGRHRYEAFKAEGITECLMHISEPASLDREAIELNRASEDALPMTFVDYAEMVWRKQAAGVTQKAIADELGWSSQKTNDYANLKRIAPEAWEVVSATLREMAETTTGEVAETKSATADFSERLLREITALAAHQQLDLVQDLAAGRINKNKFRAQAEAYRTRNAIQGWVRDQLGDIDPEIIDEAAAEVARGAYDAEWKAFAEQGTDLAKLNRLVEAARARFAKKHSLILIQGDFHEEIAKLGDASVDAVITDPPYRISTDRIYRLASQADWNKNFGAWDNQPEGEFLADIRRWAEAFFRVMKPGASGFMFVGEPYLNIAQALFDAAGFEIKGSFFWCRSNPGTSVTKADFMPAMDHAIQFVKPGARRTFNYPGEPEGFNWFQSPICGGHERLKTPKGETLHPTQKPEAVIRHLMDLISLPGDLVLDGFMGTGTTGKVARDTGRRFIGIEQDAGFFAAAKARVES
;
A
#
# COMPACT_ATOMS: atom_id res chain seq x y z
N MET A 1 -71.57 52.17 3.53
CA MET A 1 -71.33 52.58 2.13
C MET A 1 -71.25 51.31 1.28
N ALA A 2 -72.02 51.31 0.20
CA ALA A 2 -72.05 50.37 -0.93
C ALA A 2 -70.66 50.21 -1.61
N ALA A 3 -70.32 49.23 -2.47
CA ALA A 3 -71.00 48.09 -3.08
C ALA A 3 -69.96 47.16 -3.80
N SER A 4 -70.40 45.92 -4.12
CA SER A 4 -70.09 45.04 -5.28
C SER A 4 -68.64 44.79 -5.70
N GLY A 5 -68.15 43.55 -5.81
CA GLY A 5 -68.55 42.43 -6.69
C GLY A 5 -67.21 41.75 -7.11
N ALA A 6 -67.07 40.48 -7.48
CA ALA A 6 -67.99 39.51 -8.04
C ALA A 6 -67.55 38.07 -7.67
N THR A 7 -68.55 37.21 -7.80
CA THR A 7 -68.65 35.76 -7.64
C THR A 7 -67.65 34.91 -8.43
N GLY A 8 -67.23 33.78 -7.83
CA GLY A 8 -66.48 32.73 -8.51
C GLY A 8 -66.33 31.42 -7.73
N SER A 9 -67.41 30.88 -7.17
CA SER A 9 -67.44 29.54 -6.56
C SER A 9 -67.71 28.46 -7.62
N ARG A 10 -66.81 27.49 -7.79
CA ARG A 10 -67.07 26.21 -8.47
C ARG A 10 -66.12 25.11 -7.95
N PRO A 11 -66.49 23.83 -8.05
CA PRO A 11 -66.68 22.99 -6.87
C PRO A 11 -65.71 21.80 -6.80
N ILE A 12 -65.67 21.20 -5.60
CA ILE A 12 -65.13 19.88 -5.28
C ILE A 12 -65.60 18.87 -6.34
N ARG A 13 -64.71 18.49 -7.26
CA ARG A 13 -64.95 17.37 -8.17
C ARG A 13 -64.48 16.10 -7.49
N SER A 14 -65.45 15.42 -6.88
CA SER A 14 -65.42 13.97 -6.73
C SER A 14 -65.19 13.36 -8.12
N ALA A 15 -64.01 12.78 -8.32
CA ALA A 15 -63.72 12.02 -9.52
C ALA A 15 -64.60 10.76 -9.50
N ARG A 16 -65.78 10.87 -10.11
CA ARG A 16 -66.60 9.74 -10.56
C ARG A 16 -65.66 8.71 -11.20
N ARG A 17 -65.73 7.47 -10.70
CA ARG A 17 -65.30 6.27 -11.41
C ARG A 17 -65.78 6.37 -12.86
N ARG A 18 -64.89 6.77 -13.77
CA ARG A 18 -65.03 6.37 -15.16
C ARG A 18 -64.69 4.90 -15.17
N ARG A 19 -65.72 4.05 -15.23
CA ARG A 19 -65.58 2.74 -15.86
C ARG A 19 -65.08 3.04 -17.27
N CYS A 20 -63.76 3.02 -17.43
CA CYS A 20 -63.19 2.82 -18.74
C CYS A 20 -63.68 1.43 -19.13
N SER A 21 -64.62 1.38 -20.06
CA SER A 21 -64.95 0.19 -20.81
C SER A 21 -63.63 -0.33 -21.39
N MET A 22 -63.04 -1.33 -20.74
CA MET A 22 -62.06 -2.16 -21.41
C MET A 22 -62.73 -2.69 -22.68
N PRO A 23 -62.04 -2.67 -23.84
CA PRO A 23 -62.42 -3.54 -24.92
C PRO A 23 -62.46 -4.97 -24.37
N LEU A 24 -63.65 -5.56 -24.34
CA LEU A 24 -63.86 -6.99 -24.27
C LEU A 24 -63.39 -7.54 -25.62
N ASP A 25 -62.09 -7.82 -25.77
CA ASP A 25 -61.58 -8.85 -26.68
C ASP A 25 -60.04 -8.94 -26.56
N ALA A 26 -59.61 -9.86 -25.70
CA ALA A 26 -58.34 -10.57 -25.83
C ALA A 26 -58.48 -11.88 -25.04
N THR A 27 -59.00 -12.91 -25.68
CA THR A 27 -58.97 -14.28 -25.17
C THR A 27 -57.51 -14.71 -24.98
N PRO A 28 -57.08 -15.24 -23.82
CA PRO A 28 -55.79 -15.91 -23.72
C PRO A 28 -55.88 -17.23 -24.50
N SER A 29 -55.39 -17.25 -25.74
CA SER A 29 -55.49 -18.43 -26.62
C SER A 29 -54.34 -19.38 -26.36
N VAL A 30 -54.46 -20.21 -25.31
CA VAL A 30 -53.60 -21.38 -25.16
C VAL A 30 -54.05 -22.42 -26.19
N VAL A 31 -53.23 -22.67 -27.21
CA VAL A 31 -53.54 -23.56 -28.33
C VAL A 31 -52.42 -24.59 -28.53
N LEU A 32 -52.77 -25.81 -28.94
CA LEU A 32 -51.78 -26.82 -29.33
C LEU A 32 -51.22 -26.45 -30.72
N LYS A 33 -49.89 -26.34 -30.83
CA LYS A 33 -49.21 -26.01 -32.09
C LYS A 33 -47.98 -26.89 -32.28
N PRO A 34 -47.58 -27.17 -33.54
CA PRO A 34 -46.32 -27.84 -33.81
C PRO A 34 -45.15 -26.95 -33.35
N LEU A 35 -44.09 -27.58 -32.85
CA LEU A 35 -42.89 -26.86 -32.36
C LEU A 35 -42.25 -26.00 -33.48
N SER A 36 -42.43 -26.39 -34.74
CA SER A 36 -42.02 -25.65 -35.94
C SER A 36 -42.76 -24.32 -36.16
N PHE A 37 -43.81 -24.01 -35.39
CA PHE A 37 -44.47 -22.71 -35.41
C PHE A 37 -43.55 -21.57 -34.91
N VAL A 38 -42.58 -21.90 -34.05
CA VAL A 38 -41.56 -20.95 -33.59
C VAL A 38 -40.58 -20.66 -34.74
N SER A 39 -40.60 -19.43 -35.24
CA SER A 39 -39.81 -18.97 -36.40
C SER A 39 -38.59 -18.14 -36.00
N ALA A 40 -38.65 -17.47 -34.84
CA ALA A 40 -37.59 -16.63 -34.30
C ALA A 40 -37.62 -16.62 -32.77
N PHE A 41 -36.55 -16.11 -32.16
CA PHE A 41 -36.40 -16.00 -30.71
C PHE A 41 -36.19 -14.56 -30.29
N HIS A 42 -36.95 -14.11 -29.28
CA HIS A 42 -36.65 -12.89 -28.54
C HIS A 42 -35.77 -13.25 -27.34
N GLU A 43 -34.49 -12.89 -27.42
CA GLU A 43 -33.50 -13.28 -26.42
C GLU A 43 -33.34 -12.23 -25.32
N VAL A 44 -34.02 -12.47 -24.20
CA VAL A 44 -33.83 -11.69 -22.97
C VAL A 44 -32.63 -12.19 -22.15
N ARG A 45 -32.31 -13.50 -22.24
CA ARG A 45 -31.21 -14.14 -21.50
C ARG A 45 -30.55 -15.29 -22.30
N PRO A 46 -29.23 -15.52 -22.16
CA PRO A 46 -28.57 -16.72 -22.66
C PRO A 46 -29.14 -18.01 -22.07
N LEU A 47 -29.08 -19.10 -22.84
CA LEU A 47 -29.47 -20.43 -22.39
C LEU A 47 -28.41 -21.04 -21.47
N ASN A 48 -28.80 -21.48 -20.26
CA ASN A 48 -27.96 -22.30 -19.40
C ASN A 48 -28.17 -23.80 -19.74
N PRO A 49 -27.14 -24.52 -20.23
CA PRO A 49 -27.28 -25.93 -20.63
C PRO A 49 -27.70 -26.87 -19.49
N ALA A 50 -27.20 -26.68 -18.27
CA ALA A 50 -27.53 -27.52 -17.12
C ALA A 50 -29.02 -27.38 -16.74
N TYR A 51 -29.57 -26.19 -16.91
CA TYR A 51 -30.99 -25.96 -16.66
C TYR A 51 -31.89 -26.64 -17.69
N VAL A 52 -31.52 -26.57 -18.98
CA VAL A 52 -32.23 -27.31 -20.04
C VAL A 52 -32.26 -28.80 -19.71
N GLU A 53 -31.15 -29.37 -19.23
CA GLU A 53 -31.07 -30.79 -18.85
C GLU A 53 -32.03 -31.18 -17.71
N ARG A 54 -32.13 -30.36 -16.66
CA ARG A 54 -33.11 -30.62 -15.58
C ARG A 54 -34.54 -30.61 -16.08
N LEU A 55 -34.85 -29.66 -16.97
CA LEU A 55 -36.19 -29.57 -17.51
C LEU A 55 -36.51 -30.76 -18.40
N ARG A 56 -35.54 -31.26 -19.17
CA ARG A 56 -35.68 -32.51 -19.92
C ARG A 56 -36.07 -33.67 -19.01
N GLN A 57 -35.43 -33.82 -17.84
CA GLN A 57 -35.77 -34.85 -16.86
C GLN A 57 -37.20 -34.71 -16.31
N LYS A 58 -37.63 -33.48 -15.97
CA LYS A 58 -39.01 -33.22 -15.52
C LYS A 58 -40.02 -33.53 -16.62
N VAL A 59 -39.74 -33.10 -17.86
CA VAL A 59 -40.60 -33.38 -19.02
C VAL A 59 -40.74 -34.88 -19.27
N ARG A 60 -39.68 -35.68 -19.06
CA ARG A 60 -39.78 -37.16 -19.09
C ARG A 60 -40.69 -37.73 -18.01
N ALA A 61 -40.68 -37.12 -16.81
CA ALA A 61 -41.43 -37.64 -15.66
C ALA A 61 -42.93 -37.32 -15.69
N ILE A 62 -43.32 -36.11 -16.12
CA ILE A 62 -44.73 -35.65 -16.06
C ILE A 62 -45.32 -35.21 -17.42
N GLY A 63 -44.53 -35.23 -18.50
CA GLY A 63 -44.98 -34.86 -19.85
C GLY A 63 -45.10 -33.35 -20.09
N VAL A 64 -45.89 -32.96 -21.12
CA VAL A 64 -46.00 -31.57 -21.62
C VAL A 64 -47.00 -30.70 -20.82
N LYS A 65 -47.82 -31.28 -19.94
CA LYS A 65 -48.75 -30.54 -19.07
C LYS A 65 -47.99 -30.16 -17.79
N PRO A 66 -47.85 -28.89 -17.36
CA PRO A 66 -48.54 -27.65 -17.74
C PRO A 66 -47.61 -26.59 -18.39
N TYR A 67 -46.91 -26.93 -19.48
CA TYR A 67 -45.76 -26.16 -19.97
C TYR A 67 -46.00 -25.36 -21.27
N PRO A 68 -46.85 -24.30 -21.30
CA PRO A 68 -47.04 -23.53 -22.51
C PRO A 68 -45.78 -22.72 -22.89
N LEU A 69 -45.53 -22.59 -24.19
CA LEU A 69 -44.61 -21.60 -24.74
C LEU A 69 -45.34 -20.28 -25.00
N SER A 70 -44.67 -19.14 -24.86
CA SER A 70 -45.28 -17.84 -25.13
C SER A 70 -44.70 -17.28 -26.42
N VAL A 71 -45.55 -17.13 -27.44
CA VAL A 71 -45.18 -16.75 -28.81
C VAL A 71 -46.07 -15.63 -29.31
N THR A 72 -45.50 -14.73 -30.11
CA THR A 72 -46.31 -13.75 -30.85
C THR A 72 -47.10 -14.44 -31.97
N PRO A 73 -48.14 -13.79 -32.53
CA PRO A 73 -48.82 -14.30 -33.73
C PRO A 73 -47.88 -14.58 -34.92
N ALA A 74 -46.73 -13.89 -34.99
CA ALA A 74 -45.71 -14.06 -36.02
C ALA A 74 -44.72 -15.22 -35.77
N GLY A 75 -44.88 -15.96 -34.66
CA GLY A 75 -43.99 -17.07 -34.29
C GLY A 75 -42.71 -16.66 -33.59
N LEU A 76 -42.58 -15.41 -33.14
CA LEU A 76 -41.47 -14.96 -32.27
C LEU A 76 -41.69 -15.51 -30.85
N LEU A 77 -40.80 -16.40 -30.39
CA LEU A 77 -40.81 -16.94 -29.03
C LEU A 77 -40.26 -15.91 -28.05
N PHE A 78 -41.07 -15.48 -27.09
CA PHE A 78 -40.66 -14.53 -26.04
C PHE A 78 -40.70 -15.13 -24.62
N GLY A 79 -41.31 -16.31 -24.43
CA GLY A 79 -41.31 -17.02 -23.15
C GLY A 79 -41.19 -18.54 -23.30
N GLY A 80 -40.37 -19.17 -22.45
CA GLY A 80 -40.22 -20.63 -22.44
C GLY A 80 -39.13 -21.21 -23.35
N ARG A 81 -38.10 -20.43 -23.72
CA ARG A 81 -37.00 -20.89 -24.59
C ARG A 81 -36.30 -22.15 -24.10
N HIS A 82 -36.04 -22.27 -22.81
CA HIS A 82 -35.49 -23.50 -22.19
C HIS A 82 -36.39 -24.71 -22.38
N ARG A 83 -37.71 -24.52 -22.34
CA ARG A 83 -38.70 -25.58 -22.61
C ARG A 83 -38.71 -25.94 -24.08
N TYR A 84 -38.64 -24.94 -24.96
CA TYR A 84 -38.49 -25.17 -26.38
C TYR A 84 -37.27 -26.05 -26.70
N GLU A 85 -36.10 -25.72 -26.14
CA GLU A 85 -34.89 -26.54 -26.32
C GLU A 85 -35.02 -27.93 -25.70
N ALA A 86 -35.62 -28.04 -24.50
CA ALA A 86 -35.87 -29.35 -23.87
C ALA A 86 -36.84 -30.20 -24.70
N PHE A 87 -37.93 -29.62 -25.20
CA PHE A 87 -38.89 -30.29 -26.08
C PHE A 87 -38.22 -30.78 -27.36
N LYS A 88 -37.40 -29.94 -27.99
CA LYS A 88 -36.62 -30.30 -29.16
C LYS A 88 -35.68 -31.47 -28.87
N ALA A 89 -34.97 -31.45 -27.74
CA ALA A 89 -34.04 -32.50 -27.35
C ALA A 89 -34.72 -33.83 -26.98
N GLU A 90 -35.95 -33.78 -26.45
CA GLU A 90 -36.76 -34.96 -26.11
C GLU A 90 -37.66 -35.45 -27.26
N GLY A 91 -37.53 -34.85 -28.46
CA GLY A 91 -38.28 -35.26 -29.64
C GLY A 91 -39.78 -34.92 -29.60
N ILE A 92 -40.19 -33.95 -28.78
CA ILE A 92 -41.57 -33.48 -28.70
C ILE A 92 -41.86 -32.60 -29.92
N THR A 93 -42.86 -32.99 -30.71
CA THR A 93 -43.22 -32.32 -31.98
C THR A 93 -44.34 -31.29 -31.84
N GLU A 94 -45.15 -31.37 -30.78
CA GLU A 94 -46.27 -30.44 -30.51
C GLU A 94 -46.30 -30.03 -29.04
N CYS A 95 -46.65 -28.77 -28.76
CA CYS A 95 -46.81 -28.29 -27.40
C CYS A 95 -47.88 -27.21 -27.30
N LEU A 96 -48.38 -26.97 -26.08
CA LEU A 96 -49.29 -25.85 -25.83
C LEU A 96 -48.52 -24.54 -26.01
N MET A 97 -49.12 -23.58 -26.69
CA MET A 97 -48.57 -22.25 -26.88
C MET A 97 -49.62 -21.21 -26.49
N HIS A 98 -49.23 -20.26 -25.64
CA HIS A 98 -49.98 -19.04 -25.40
C HIS A 98 -49.60 -18.03 -26.49
N ILE A 99 -50.53 -17.77 -27.41
CA ILE A 99 -50.34 -16.81 -28.49
C ILE A 99 -50.91 -15.46 -28.08
N SER A 100 -50.04 -14.45 -27.97
CA SER A 100 -50.42 -13.08 -27.58
C SER A 100 -49.46 -12.04 -28.15
N GLU A 101 -49.96 -10.82 -28.35
CA GLU A 101 -49.14 -9.66 -28.74
C GLU A 101 -48.74 -8.87 -27.48
N PRO A 102 -47.47 -8.88 -27.06
CA PRO A 102 -47.03 -8.24 -25.83
C PRO A 102 -46.94 -6.71 -25.97
N ALA A 103 -47.35 -5.98 -24.94
CA ALA A 103 -47.18 -4.52 -24.86
C ALA A 103 -45.70 -4.12 -24.70
N SER A 104 -44.90 -4.98 -24.06
CA SER A 104 -43.45 -4.91 -24.05
C SER A 104 -42.90 -6.34 -24.07
N LEU A 105 -42.19 -6.67 -25.15
CA LEU A 105 -41.56 -7.97 -25.33
C LEU A 105 -40.63 -8.31 -24.15
N ASP A 106 -39.80 -7.36 -23.71
CA ASP A 106 -38.88 -7.59 -22.60
C ASP A 106 -39.59 -7.72 -21.26
N ARG A 107 -40.54 -6.84 -20.94
CA ARG A 107 -41.24 -6.90 -19.65
C ARG A 107 -41.99 -8.22 -19.47
N GLU A 108 -42.75 -8.62 -20.49
CA GLU A 108 -43.56 -9.84 -20.42
C GLU A 108 -42.69 -11.10 -20.42
N ALA A 109 -41.61 -11.13 -21.22
CA ALA A 109 -40.63 -12.20 -21.17
C ALA A 109 -40.00 -12.34 -19.77
N ILE A 110 -39.68 -11.22 -19.10
CA ILE A 110 -39.15 -11.21 -17.73
C ILE A 110 -40.17 -11.72 -16.73
N GLU A 111 -41.42 -11.25 -16.81
CA GLU A 111 -42.50 -11.67 -15.91
C GLU A 111 -42.79 -13.17 -16.05
N LEU A 112 -42.82 -13.70 -17.27
CA LEU A 112 -42.98 -15.12 -17.55
C LEU A 112 -41.82 -15.96 -17.01
N ASN A 113 -40.58 -15.48 -17.15
CA ASN A 113 -39.42 -16.15 -16.58
C ASN A 113 -39.42 -16.13 -15.05
N ARG A 114 -40.02 -15.12 -14.40
CA ARG A 114 -40.19 -15.11 -12.94
C ARG A 114 -41.32 -16.01 -12.45
N ALA A 115 -42.41 -16.10 -13.21
CA ALA A 115 -43.61 -16.85 -12.84
C ALA A 115 -43.46 -18.36 -13.08
N SER A 116 -42.50 -18.77 -13.90
CA SER A 116 -42.22 -20.19 -14.18
C SER A 116 -41.49 -20.82 -12.99
N GLU A 117 -42.15 -21.74 -12.27
CA GLU A 117 -41.57 -22.50 -11.15
C GLU A 117 -40.26 -23.21 -11.52
N ASP A 118 -40.10 -23.53 -12.80
CA ASP A 118 -38.89 -24.17 -13.30
C ASP A 118 -37.79 -23.21 -13.71
N ALA A 119 -38.08 -21.95 -14.07
CA ALA A 119 -37.07 -21.05 -14.62
C ALA A 119 -36.18 -20.45 -13.54
N LEU A 120 -34.87 -20.44 -13.78
CA LEU A 120 -33.96 -19.67 -12.95
C LEU A 120 -34.32 -18.18 -13.05
N PRO A 121 -34.61 -17.50 -11.94
CA PRO A 121 -34.87 -16.07 -11.95
C PRO A 121 -33.69 -15.36 -12.63
N MET A 122 -33.98 -14.33 -13.43
CA MET A 122 -32.91 -13.48 -13.94
C MET A 122 -32.14 -12.88 -12.76
N THR A 123 -30.82 -12.96 -12.84
CA THR A 123 -29.91 -12.35 -11.88
C THR A 123 -29.77 -10.86 -12.18
N PHE A 124 -29.20 -10.11 -11.24
CA PHE A 124 -28.88 -8.70 -11.46
C PHE A 124 -27.88 -8.50 -12.61
N VAL A 125 -27.05 -9.50 -12.92
CA VAL A 125 -26.12 -9.50 -14.07
C VAL A 125 -26.90 -9.48 -15.38
N ASP A 126 -27.91 -10.34 -15.52
CA ASP A 126 -28.75 -10.41 -16.71
C ASP A 126 -29.49 -9.07 -16.95
N TYR A 127 -30.00 -8.46 -15.86
CA TYR A 127 -30.61 -7.12 -15.93
C TYR A 127 -29.60 -6.03 -16.34
N ALA A 128 -28.38 -6.05 -15.79
CA ALA A 128 -27.35 -5.07 -16.13
C ALA A 128 -26.92 -5.16 -17.60
N GLU A 129 -26.61 -6.36 -18.08
CA GLU A 129 -26.18 -6.60 -19.47
C GLU A 129 -27.28 -6.26 -20.48
N MET A 130 -28.56 -6.52 -20.15
CA MET A 130 -29.70 -6.08 -20.95
C MET A 130 -29.76 -4.55 -21.06
N VAL A 131 -29.64 -3.85 -19.94
CA VAL A 131 -29.61 -2.37 -19.93
C VAL A 131 -28.45 -1.86 -20.80
N TRP A 132 -27.26 -2.44 -20.69
CA TRP A 132 -26.10 -2.02 -21.47
C TRP A 132 -26.24 -2.29 -22.97
N ARG A 133 -26.81 -3.44 -23.36
CA ARG A 133 -27.11 -3.77 -24.77
C ARG A 133 -28.09 -2.76 -25.38
N LYS A 134 -29.17 -2.43 -24.66
CA LYS A 134 -30.15 -1.44 -25.11
C LYS A 134 -29.54 -0.04 -25.23
N GLN A 135 -28.71 0.36 -24.27
CA GLN A 135 -27.98 1.63 -24.36
C GLN A 135 -27.01 1.66 -25.54
N ALA A 136 -26.33 0.54 -25.84
CA ALA A 136 -25.46 0.43 -27.01
C ALA A 136 -26.24 0.51 -28.34
N ALA A 137 -27.50 0.05 -28.34
CA ALA A 137 -28.42 0.19 -29.48
C ALA A 137 -29.09 1.58 -29.58
N GLY A 138 -28.69 2.56 -28.75
CA GLY A 138 -29.19 3.93 -28.79
C GLY A 138 -30.47 4.18 -27.99
N VAL A 139 -30.95 3.21 -27.20
CA VAL A 139 -32.15 3.38 -26.37
C VAL A 139 -31.82 4.20 -25.11
N THR A 140 -32.61 5.24 -24.82
CA THR A 140 -32.41 6.09 -23.64
C THR A 140 -32.76 5.37 -22.34
N GLN A 141 -32.11 5.72 -21.22
CA GLN A 141 -32.44 5.16 -19.90
C GLN A 141 -33.91 5.37 -19.51
N LYS A 142 -34.50 6.50 -19.93
CA LYS A 142 -35.92 6.79 -19.71
C LYS A 142 -36.80 5.80 -20.47
N ALA A 143 -36.52 5.56 -21.75
CA ALA A 143 -37.27 4.59 -22.54
C ALA A 143 -37.16 3.16 -21.98
N ILE A 144 -35.98 2.76 -21.49
CA ILE A 144 -35.78 1.46 -20.81
C ILE A 144 -36.60 1.38 -19.51
N ALA A 145 -36.64 2.47 -18.73
CA ALA A 145 -37.42 2.53 -17.49
C ALA A 145 -38.93 2.43 -17.75
N ASP A 146 -39.42 3.18 -18.75
CA ASP A 146 -40.83 3.18 -19.16
C ASP A 146 -41.25 1.79 -19.69
N GLU A 147 -40.39 1.15 -20.50
CA GLU A 147 -40.60 -0.20 -21.04
C GLU A 147 -40.69 -1.26 -19.94
N LEU A 148 -39.74 -1.27 -19.00
CA LEU A 148 -39.64 -2.28 -17.96
C LEU A 148 -40.50 -2.00 -16.72
N GLY A 149 -41.19 -0.85 -16.68
CA GLY A 149 -41.91 -0.38 -15.50
C GLY A 149 -41.00 -0.13 -14.29
N TRP A 150 -39.75 0.26 -14.54
CA TRP A 150 -38.75 0.52 -13.50
C TRP A 150 -38.72 2.00 -13.11
N SER A 151 -38.27 2.27 -11.88
CA SER A 151 -37.91 3.64 -11.52
C SER A 151 -36.67 4.07 -12.29
N SER A 152 -36.54 5.38 -12.55
CA SER A 152 -35.33 5.94 -13.16
C SER A 152 -34.08 5.60 -12.36
N GLN A 153 -34.17 5.56 -11.02
CA GLN A 153 -33.07 5.16 -10.16
C GLN A 153 -32.63 3.71 -10.43
N LYS A 154 -33.56 2.76 -10.58
CA LYS A 154 -33.24 1.36 -10.82
C LYS A 154 -32.52 1.15 -12.16
N THR A 155 -32.96 1.84 -13.20
CA THR A 155 -32.28 1.79 -14.51
C THR A 155 -30.89 2.42 -14.43
N ASN A 156 -30.74 3.54 -13.72
CA ASN A 156 -29.44 4.19 -13.50
C ASN A 156 -28.48 3.29 -12.71
N ASP A 157 -29.01 2.61 -11.70
CA ASP A 157 -28.32 1.65 -10.84
C ASP A 157 -27.68 0.51 -11.65
N TYR A 158 -28.41 -0.10 -12.59
CA TYR A 158 -27.87 -1.09 -13.53
C TYR A 158 -26.90 -0.50 -14.55
N ALA A 159 -27.19 0.71 -15.06
CA ALA A 159 -26.29 1.38 -15.98
C ALA A 159 -24.93 1.68 -15.33
N ASN A 160 -24.91 2.05 -14.05
CA ASN A 160 -23.69 2.37 -13.30
C ASN A 160 -22.80 1.16 -13.05
N LEU A 161 -23.34 -0.06 -13.05
CA LEU A 161 -22.53 -1.27 -12.96
C LEU A 161 -21.57 -1.41 -14.16
N LYS A 162 -21.81 -0.70 -15.28
CA LYS A 162 -20.89 -0.65 -16.43
C LYS A 162 -19.53 -0.01 -16.10
N ARG A 163 -19.43 0.68 -14.95
CA ARG A 163 -18.16 1.20 -14.41
C ARG A 163 -17.26 0.12 -13.82
N ILE A 164 -17.79 -1.09 -13.65
CA ILE A 164 -17.01 -2.25 -13.22
C ILE A 164 -16.14 -2.68 -14.40
N ALA A 165 -14.85 -2.86 -14.14
CA ALA A 165 -13.86 -3.28 -15.13
C ALA A 165 -14.29 -4.61 -15.77
N PRO A 166 -14.08 -4.79 -17.09
CA PRO A 166 -14.48 -6.00 -17.79
C PRO A 166 -14.01 -7.29 -17.11
N GLU A 167 -12.75 -7.31 -16.66
CA GLU A 167 -12.14 -8.46 -15.98
C GLU A 167 -12.84 -8.79 -14.65
N ALA A 168 -13.22 -7.75 -13.90
CA ALA A 168 -13.96 -7.92 -12.66
C ALA A 168 -15.40 -8.37 -12.93
N TRP A 169 -16.04 -7.84 -13.97
CA TRP A 169 -17.39 -8.23 -14.35
C TRP A 169 -17.48 -9.70 -14.80
N GLU A 170 -16.46 -10.21 -15.50
CA GLU A 170 -16.39 -11.62 -15.90
C GLU A 170 -16.38 -12.55 -14.70
N VAL A 171 -15.60 -12.23 -13.66
CA VAL A 171 -15.58 -13.02 -12.43
C VAL A 171 -16.95 -13.02 -11.74
N VAL A 172 -17.60 -11.86 -11.60
CA VAL A 172 -18.96 -11.75 -11.05
C VAL A 172 -19.95 -12.62 -11.83
N SER A 173 -19.90 -12.50 -13.16
CA SER A 173 -20.84 -13.15 -14.06
C SER A 173 -20.69 -14.66 -14.04
N ALA A 174 -19.45 -15.16 -14.04
CA ALA A 174 -19.15 -16.58 -13.91
C ALA A 174 -19.69 -17.15 -12.59
N THR A 175 -19.37 -16.51 -11.46
CA THR A 175 -19.78 -16.98 -10.13
C THR A 175 -21.30 -17.06 -9.96
N LEU A 176 -22.05 -16.05 -10.42
CA LEU A 176 -23.52 -16.04 -10.28
C LEU A 176 -24.21 -17.03 -11.20
N ARG A 177 -23.65 -17.28 -12.38
CA ARG A 177 -24.16 -18.31 -13.30
C ARG A 177 -23.96 -19.71 -12.72
N GLU A 178 -22.83 -19.97 -12.05
CA GLU A 178 -22.56 -21.23 -11.32
C GLU A 178 -23.50 -21.45 -10.11
N MET A 179 -23.77 -20.41 -9.31
CA MET A 179 -24.68 -20.51 -8.15
C MET A 179 -26.13 -20.84 -8.55
N ALA A 180 -26.57 -20.35 -9.70
CA ALA A 180 -27.89 -20.66 -10.26
C ALA A 180 -28.00 -22.15 -10.67
N GLU A 181 -26.88 -22.85 -10.87
CA GLU A 181 -26.89 -24.27 -11.20
C GLU A 181 -27.08 -25.18 -9.97
N THR A 182 -26.61 -24.76 -8.79
CA THR A 182 -26.54 -25.59 -7.57
C THR A 182 -27.77 -25.53 -6.65
N THR A 183 -28.60 -24.48 -6.70
CA THR A 183 -29.65 -24.20 -5.70
C THR A 183 -30.87 -25.16 -5.74
N THR A 184 -30.99 -26.06 -6.72
CA THR A 184 -32.19 -26.93 -6.89
C THR A 184 -31.90 -28.43 -6.93
N GLY A 185 -30.76 -28.89 -6.41
CA GLY A 185 -30.43 -30.30 -6.22
C GLY A 185 -30.08 -30.59 -4.76
N GLU A 186 -30.39 -31.81 -4.30
CA GLU A 186 -30.11 -32.42 -2.99
C GLU A 186 -29.08 -31.74 -2.09
N VAL A 187 -29.42 -31.67 -0.80
CA VAL A 187 -28.64 -31.15 0.34
C VAL A 187 -27.13 -31.22 0.09
N ALA A 188 -26.56 -30.10 -0.37
CA ALA A 188 -25.13 -29.87 -0.33
C ALA A 188 -24.75 -29.60 1.14
N GLU A 189 -24.56 -30.67 1.91
CA GLU A 189 -23.76 -30.69 3.12
C GLU A 189 -22.29 -30.40 2.75
N THR A 190 -22.02 -29.14 2.44
CA THR A 190 -20.77 -28.45 2.71
C THR A 190 -21.04 -26.97 2.50
N LYS A 191 -21.36 -26.25 3.59
CA LYS A 191 -21.28 -24.79 3.65
C LYS A 191 -19.83 -24.38 3.38
N SER A 192 -19.48 -24.20 2.11
CA SER A 192 -18.38 -23.31 1.72
C SER A 192 -19.02 -21.98 1.35
N ALA A 193 -18.49 -20.87 1.87
CA ALA A 193 -19.05 -19.54 1.74
C ALA A 193 -19.25 -19.16 0.26
N THR A 194 -20.44 -19.41 -0.29
CA THR A 194 -20.77 -19.02 -1.66
C THR A 194 -20.75 -17.49 -1.72
N ALA A 195 -19.92 -16.98 -2.61
CA ALA A 195 -19.74 -15.56 -2.88
C ALA A 195 -21.05 -14.94 -3.36
N ASP A 196 -21.88 -14.47 -2.42
CA ASP A 196 -23.19 -13.91 -2.76
C ASP A 196 -23.03 -12.44 -3.18
N PHE A 197 -22.63 -12.26 -4.44
CA PHE A 197 -22.65 -10.97 -5.11
C PHE A 197 -24.06 -10.42 -5.13
N SER A 198 -24.19 -9.12 -4.85
CA SER A 198 -25.45 -8.41 -5.01
C SER A 198 -25.21 -7.10 -5.73
N GLU A 199 -26.25 -6.59 -6.38
CA GLU A 199 -26.25 -5.29 -7.05
C GLU A 199 -25.74 -4.18 -6.11
N ARG A 200 -26.23 -4.19 -4.86
CA ARG A 200 -25.82 -3.24 -3.81
C ARG A 200 -24.34 -3.39 -3.44
N LEU A 201 -23.83 -4.62 -3.38
CA LEU A 201 -22.44 -4.89 -3.04
C LEU A 201 -21.49 -4.39 -4.13
N LEU A 202 -21.83 -4.61 -5.40
CA LEU A 202 -20.99 -4.17 -6.52
C LEU A 202 -20.99 -2.66 -6.73
N ARG A 203 -22.04 -1.97 -6.31
CA ARG A 203 -22.05 -0.49 -6.31
C ARG A 203 -20.93 0.09 -5.45
N GLU A 204 -20.51 -0.61 -4.39
CA GLU A 204 -19.42 -0.17 -3.50
C GLU A 204 -18.09 0.06 -4.23
N ILE A 205 -17.85 -0.65 -5.35
CA ILE A 205 -16.56 -0.63 -6.05
C ILE A 205 -16.57 0.21 -7.34
N THR A 206 -17.72 0.77 -7.74
CA THR A 206 -17.86 1.51 -9.01
C THR A 206 -17.02 2.78 -9.13
N ALA A 207 -16.53 3.31 -8.00
CA ALA A 207 -15.64 4.46 -7.93
C ALA A 207 -14.16 4.09 -7.77
N LEU A 208 -13.84 2.79 -7.62
CA LEU A 208 -12.48 2.30 -7.45
C LEU A 208 -11.76 2.16 -8.79
N ALA A 209 -10.42 2.12 -8.76
CA ALA A 209 -9.62 1.84 -9.94
C ALA A 209 -9.85 0.39 -10.43
N ALA A 210 -9.66 0.14 -11.72
CA ALA A 210 -9.93 -1.18 -12.33
C ALA A 210 -9.24 -2.35 -11.62
N HIS A 211 -7.97 -2.18 -11.22
CA HIS A 211 -7.23 -3.22 -10.48
C HIS A 211 -7.84 -3.48 -9.09
N GLN A 212 -8.23 -2.43 -8.34
CA GLN A 212 -8.87 -2.55 -7.03
C GLN A 212 -10.24 -3.25 -7.11
N GLN A 213 -11.00 -2.98 -8.17
CA GLN A 213 -12.27 -3.67 -8.43
C GLN A 213 -12.05 -5.17 -8.67
N LEU A 214 -11.07 -5.51 -9.51
CA LEU A 214 -10.72 -6.89 -9.84
C LEU A 214 -10.27 -7.66 -8.60
N ASP A 215 -9.36 -7.09 -7.81
CA ASP A 215 -8.84 -7.71 -6.58
C ASP A 215 -9.98 -8.11 -5.62
N LEU A 216 -10.89 -7.19 -5.33
CA LEU A 216 -12.02 -7.42 -4.42
C LEU A 216 -12.97 -8.50 -4.92
N VAL A 217 -13.28 -8.48 -6.21
CA VAL A 217 -14.20 -9.44 -6.81
C VAL A 217 -13.58 -10.83 -6.81
N GLN A 218 -12.30 -10.97 -7.17
CA GLN A 218 -11.59 -12.25 -7.14
C GLN A 218 -11.49 -12.82 -5.72
N ASP A 219 -11.19 -11.97 -4.73
CA ASP A 219 -11.12 -12.38 -3.35
C ASP A 219 -12.47 -12.89 -2.83
N LEU A 220 -13.57 -12.21 -3.18
CA LEU A 220 -14.91 -12.61 -2.76
C LEU A 220 -15.34 -13.90 -3.46
N ALA A 221 -15.16 -13.98 -4.78
CA ALA A 221 -15.47 -15.17 -5.58
C ALA A 221 -14.71 -16.42 -5.09
N ALA A 222 -13.44 -16.26 -4.73
CA ALA A 222 -12.60 -17.34 -4.19
C ALA A 222 -12.90 -17.68 -2.72
N GLY A 223 -13.85 -17.00 -2.06
CA GLY A 223 -14.12 -17.18 -0.64
C GLY A 223 -13.00 -16.71 0.30
N ARG A 224 -11.98 -15.98 -0.21
CA ARG A 224 -10.89 -15.40 0.59
C ARG A 224 -11.40 -14.30 1.52
N ILE A 225 -12.45 -13.59 1.08
CA ILE A 225 -13.15 -12.58 1.88
C ILE A 225 -14.65 -12.84 1.87
N ASN A 226 -15.34 -12.40 2.93
CA ASN A 226 -16.80 -12.38 2.99
C ASN A 226 -17.32 -10.98 2.62
N LYS A 227 -18.65 -10.80 2.53
CA LYS A 227 -19.26 -9.49 2.19
C LYS A 227 -18.84 -8.35 3.13
N ASN A 228 -18.60 -8.66 4.41
CA ASN A 228 -18.18 -7.65 5.38
C ASN A 228 -16.74 -7.19 5.11
N LYS A 229 -15.82 -8.15 4.86
CA LYS A 229 -14.44 -7.86 4.46
C LYS A 229 -14.37 -7.16 3.10
N PHE A 230 -15.21 -7.54 2.13
CA PHE A 230 -15.32 -6.85 0.84
C PHE A 230 -15.68 -5.37 1.03
N ARG A 231 -16.71 -5.07 1.84
CA ARG A 231 -17.08 -3.68 2.15
C ARG A 231 -15.96 -2.94 2.87
N ALA A 232 -15.29 -3.59 3.81
CA ALA A 232 -14.20 -2.99 4.56
C ALA A 232 -12.99 -2.67 3.66
N GLN A 233 -12.61 -3.56 2.75
CA GLN A 233 -11.52 -3.33 1.81
C GLN A 233 -11.90 -2.33 0.71
N ALA A 234 -13.15 -2.36 0.22
CA ALA A 234 -13.65 -1.33 -0.69
C ALA A 234 -13.60 0.06 -0.03
N GLU A 235 -14.00 0.16 1.25
CA GLU A 235 -13.85 1.39 2.02
C GLU A 235 -12.37 1.78 2.18
N ALA A 236 -11.48 0.84 2.50
CA ALA A 236 -10.05 1.11 2.60
C ALA A 236 -9.45 1.65 1.29
N TYR A 237 -9.86 1.11 0.13
CA TYR A 237 -9.46 1.63 -1.18
C TYR A 237 -10.04 3.02 -1.44
N ARG A 238 -11.29 3.29 -1.07
CA ARG A 238 -11.87 4.64 -1.15
C ARG A 238 -11.08 5.62 -0.29
N THR A 239 -10.78 5.24 0.94
CA THR A 239 -9.97 6.03 1.87
C THR A 239 -8.61 6.33 1.28
N ARG A 240 -7.88 5.32 0.81
CA ARG A 240 -6.57 5.47 0.16
C ARG A 240 -6.64 6.38 -1.06
N ASN A 241 -7.59 6.16 -1.96
CA ASN A 241 -7.74 6.94 -3.20
C ASN A 241 -8.10 8.40 -2.91
N ALA A 242 -8.93 8.64 -1.90
CA ALA A 242 -9.32 9.97 -1.49
C ALA A 242 -8.17 10.71 -0.79
N ILE A 243 -7.40 10.04 0.08
CA ILE A 243 -6.16 10.60 0.63
C ILE A 243 -5.19 10.91 -0.50
N GLN A 244 -4.98 9.98 -1.44
CA GLN A 244 -4.10 10.19 -2.60
C GLN A 244 -4.55 11.37 -3.46
N GLY A 245 -5.85 11.47 -3.74
CA GLY A 245 -6.42 12.59 -4.49
C GLY A 245 -6.19 13.92 -3.78
N TRP A 246 -6.52 13.97 -2.49
CA TRP A 246 -6.31 15.14 -1.66
C TRP A 246 -4.84 15.55 -1.57
N VAL A 247 -3.95 14.57 -1.34
CA VAL A 247 -2.50 14.76 -1.28
C VAL A 247 -1.99 15.35 -2.60
N ARG A 248 -2.37 14.76 -3.74
CA ARG A 248 -1.98 15.26 -5.05
C ARG A 248 -2.44 16.70 -5.27
N ASP A 249 -3.66 17.02 -4.85
CA ASP A 249 -4.26 18.34 -5.05
C ASP A 249 -3.67 19.41 -4.11
N GLN A 250 -3.24 19.05 -2.90
CA GLN A 250 -2.78 19.99 -1.86
C GLN A 250 -1.25 20.03 -1.68
N LEU A 251 -0.61 18.88 -1.74
CA LEU A 251 0.80 18.67 -1.39
C LEU A 251 1.65 18.23 -2.59
N GLY A 252 1.02 18.04 -3.75
CA GLY A 252 1.65 17.49 -4.95
C GLY A 252 1.90 15.98 -4.83
N ASP A 253 2.77 15.47 -5.68
CA ASP A 253 3.17 14.06 -5.62
C ASP A 253 4.03 13.82 -4.37
N ILE A 254 3.58 12.88 -3.53
CA ILE A 254 4.34 12.40 -2.38
C ILE A 254 4.47 10.88 -2.50
N ASP A 255 5.42 10.32 -1.75
CA ASP A 255 5.68 8.88 -1.78
C ASP A 255 4.41 8.05 -1.48
N PRO A 256 4.06 7.04 -2.31
CA PRO A 256 2.92 6.18 -2.07
C PRO A 256 2.91 5.51 -0.69
N GLU A 257 4.08 5.29 -0.08
CA GLU A 257 4.19 4.71 1.26
C GLU A 257 3.57 5.62 2.34
N ILE A 258 3.70 6.94 2.19
CA ILE A 258 3.09 7.92 3.11
C ILE A 258 1.56 7.82 3.04
N ILE A 259 1.03 7.66 1.83
CA ILE A 259 -0.41 7.55 1.58
C ILE A 259 -0.95 6.27 2.21
N ASP A 260 -0.22 5.17 2.09
CA ASP A 260 -0.60 3.86 2.62
C ASP A 260 -0.62 3.85 4.15
N GLU A 261 0.38 4.48 4.75
CA GLU A 261 0.45 4.64 6.19
C GLU A 261 -0.68 5.53 6.73
N ALA A 262 -0.99 6.64 6.05
CA ALA A 262 -2.11 7.50 6.42
C ALA A 262 -3.45 6.76 6.32
N ALA A 263 -3.68 6.01 5.24
CA ALA A 263 -4.88 5.20 5.07
C ALA A 263 -5.02 4.12 6.16
N ALA A 264 -3.92 3.52 6.59
CA ALA A 264 -3.92 2.51 7.65
C ALA A 264 -4.24 3.08 9.05
N GLU A 265 -3.91 4.34 9.34
CA GLU A 265 -4.34 4.99 10.59
C GLU A 265 -5.84 5.28 10.61
N VAL A 266 -6.41 5.73 9.49
CA VAL A 266 -7.86 5.92 9.37
C VAL A 266 -8.58 4.58 9.58
N ALA A 267 -8.09 3.52 8.94
CA ALA A 267 -8.66 2.17 9.09
C ALA A 267 -8.63 1.63 10.53
N ARG A 268 -7.71 2.12 11.37
CA ARG A 268 -7.61 1.76 12.80
C ARG A 268 -8.56 2.54 13.70
N GLY A 269 -9.37 3.44 13.15
CA GLY A 269 -10.32 4.25 13.90
C GLY A 269 -9.68 5.41 14.65
N ALA A 270 -8.39 5.67 14.44
CA ALA A 270 -7.68 6.79 15.08
C ALA A 270 -8.21 8.16 14.61
N TYR A 271 -8.91 8.19 13.47
CA TYR A 271 -9.40 9.41 12.81
C TYR A 271 -10.86 9.27 12.30
N ASP A 272 -11.70 8.44 12.94
CA ASP A 272 -13.05 8.13 12.43
C ASP A 272 -13.98 9.35 12.33
N ALA A 273 -13.97 10.24 13.32
CA ALA A 273 -14.83 11.43 13.33
C ALA A 273 -14.38 12.43 12.25
N GLU A 274 -13.07 12.61 12.13
CA GLU A 274 -12.41 13.44 11.12
C GLU A 274 -12.64 12.90 9.70
N TRP A 275 -12.51 11.59 9.51
CA TRP A 275 -12.74 10.93 8.23
C TRP A 275 -14.18 11.10 7.76
N LYS A 276 -15.16 10.94 8.66
CA LYS A 276 -16.58 11.19 8.36
C LYS A 276 -16.85 12.63 7.93
N ALA A 277 -16.30 13.60 8.66
CA ALA A 277 -16.44 15.01 8.31
C ALA A 277 -15.81 15.34 6.94
N PHE A 278 -14.62 14.78 6.66
CA PHE A 278 -13.95 14.93 5.36
C PHE A 278 -14.78 14.32 4.23
N ALA A 279 -15.30 13.10 4.41
CA ALA A 279 -16.11 12.41 3.41
C ALA A 279 -17.46 13.11 3.11
N GLU A 280 -18.06 13.79 4.11
CA GLU A 280 -19.36 14.45 3.97
C GLU A 280 -19.28 15.87 3.39
N GLN A 281 -18.26 16.64 3.79
CA GLN A 281 -18.21 18.08 3.52
C GLN A 281 -17.06 18.47 2.58
N GLY A 282 -16.08 17.59 2.35
CA GLY A 282 -14.91 17.86 1.52
C GLY A 282 -13.99 18.97 2.05
N THR A 283 -14.21 19.47 3.28
CA THR A 283 -13.61 20.73 3.77
C THR A 283 -13.12 20.71 5.22
N ASP A 284 -12.45 19.64 5.67
CA ASP A 284 -11.55 19.74 6.84
C ASP A 284 -10.10 19.38 6.47
N LEU A 285 -9.42 20.40 5.94
CA LEU A 285 -8.03 20.36 5.48
C LEU A 285 -7.03 20.27 6.65
N ALA A 286 -7.37 20.74 7.85
CA ALA A 286 -6.38 20.98 8.91
C ALA A 286 -5.96 19.70 9.62
N LYS A 287 -6.87 18.74 9.81
CA LYS A 287 -6.59 17.48 10.51
C LYS A 287 -6.19 16.32 9.60
N LEU A 288 -6.71 16.25 8.36
CA LEU A 288 -6.16 15.34 7.34
C LEU A 288 -4.70 15.68 7.04
N ASN A 289 -4.37 16.98 7.01
CA ASN A 289 -2.99 17.43 6.98
C ASN A 289 -2.17 16.87 8.15
N ARG A 290 -2.65 16.92 9.40
CA ARG A 290 -1.92 16.33 10.54
C ARG A 290 -1.69 14.83 10.39
N LEU A 291 -2.66 14.08 9.89
CA LEU A 291 -2.52 12.65 9.65
C LEU A 291 -1.43 12.38 8.60
N VAL A 292 -1.51 13.06 7.45
CA VAL A 292 -0.52 12.91 6.37
C VAL A 292 0.84 13.40 6.84
N GLU A 293 0.92 14.47 7.61
CA GLU A 293 2.17 14.98 8.20
C GLU A 293 2.76 14.03 9.25
N ALA A 294 1.93 13.31 10.01
CA ALA A 294 2.41 12.27 10.92
C ALA A 294 2.99 11.06 10.17
N ALA A 295 2.32 10.63 9.09
CA ALA A 295 2.86 9.61 8.19
C ALA A 295 4.14 10.09 7.50
N ARG A 296 4.18 11.34 7.02
CA ARG A 296 5.40 11.99 6.50
C ARG A 296 6.52 12.01 7.52
N ALA A 297 6.22 12.26 8.80
CA ALA A 297 7.25 12.26 9.85
C ALA A 297 7.84 10.86 10.07
N ARG A 298 7.01 9.82 10.02
CA ARG A 298 7.46 8.42 10.12
C ARG A 298 8.23 7.98 8.88
N PHE A 299 7.76 8.33 7.70
CA PHE A 299 8.49 8.19 6.45
C PHE A 299 9.83 8.92 6.52
N ALA A 300 9.84 10.19 6.91
CA ALA A 300 11.06 10.98 7.07
C ALA A 300 12.03 10.32 8.04
N LYS A 301 11.54 9.69 9.12
CA LYS A 301 12.36 8.90 10.05
C LYS A 301 12.91 7.63 9.40
N LYS A 302 12.12 6.87 8.65
CA LYS A 302 12.58 5.68 7.91
C LYS A 302 13.66 6.04 6.88
N HIS A 303 13.44 7.14 6.16
CA HIS A 303 14.35 7.68 5.16
C HIS A 303 15.44 8.59 5.74
N SER A 304 15.58 8.62 7.08
CA SER A 304 16.59 9.46 7.75
C SER A 304 17.96 8.80 7.90
N LEU A 305 18.13 7.57 7.42
CA LEU A 305 19.41 6.86 7.38
C LEU A 305 19.92 6.84 5.95
N ILE A 306 20.88 7.70 5.64
CA ILE A 306 21.44 7.90 4.30
C ILE A 306 22.86 7.33 4.28
N LEU A 307 23.09 6.36 3.41
CA LEU A 307 24.40 5.76 3.21
C LEU A 307 24.87 6.10 1.80
N ILE A 308 26.04 6.73 1.71
CA ILE A 308 26.61 7.23 0.45
C ILE A 308 27.90 6.46 0.16
N GLN A 309 27.98 5.85 -1.02
CA GLN A 309 29.21 5.26 -1.52
C GLN A 309 29.99 6.33 -2.31
N GLY A 310 31.14 6.77 -1.81
CA GLY A 310 31.94 7.81 -2.47
C GLY A 310 33.09 8.33 -1.63
N ASP A 311 33.90 9.20 -2.22
CA ASP A 311 34.99 9.91 -1.53
C ASP A 311 34.44 10.92 -0.52
N PHE A 312 35.09 11.04 0.64
CA PHE A 312 34.68 11.96 1.70
C PHE A 312 34.59 13.41 1.20
N HIS A 313 35.61 13.91 0.51
CA HIS A 313 35.68 15.32 0.11
C HIS A 313 34.64 15.64 -0.96
N GLU A 314 34.40 14.71 -1.89
CA GLU A 314 33.38 14.87 -2.93
C GLU A 314 31.96 14.84 -2.36
N GLU A 315 31.67 13.87 -1.48
CA GLU A 315 30.32 13.67 -0.95
C GLU A 315 29.96 14.68 0.14
N ILE A 316 30.89 15.02 1.04
CA ILE A 316 30.62 16.01 2.08
C ILE A 316 30.37 17.40 1.49
N ALA A 317 31.01 17.74 0.36
CA ALA A 317 30.79 19.00 -0.35
C ALA A 317 29.34 19.17 -0.82
N LYS A 318 28.61 18.08 -1.04
CA LYS A 318 27.19 18.08 -1.46
C LYS A 318 26.23 18.30 -0.28
N LEU A 319 26.70 18.14 0.96
CA LEU A 319 25.90 18.44 2.14
C LEU A 319 25.78 19.94 2.35
N GLY A 320 24.59 20.37 2.79
CA GLY A 320 24.32 21.78 3.11
C GLY A 320 25.08 22.27 4.34
N ASP A 321 25.34 23.57 4.39
CA ASP A 321 25.93 24.23 5.55
C ASP A 321 25.00 24.13 6.78
N ALA A 322 25.57 24.03 7.97
CA ALA A 322 24.82 23.96 9.24
C ALA A 322 23.62 22.98 9.20
N SER A 323 23.83 21.80 8.62
CA SER A 323 22.82 20.77 8.40
C SER A 323 22.87 19.63 9.42
N VAL A 324 24.03 19.35 10.04
CA VAL A 324 24.22 18.21 10.97
C VAL A 324 24.23 18.64 12.43
N ASP A 325 23.66 17.81 13.29
CA ASP A 325 23.47 18.07 14.72
C ASP A 325 24.64 17.51 15.56
N ALA A 326 25.30 16.46 15.07
CA ALA A 326 26.48 15.87 15.70
C ALA A 326 27.40 15.18 14.67
N VAL A 327 28.69 15.05 15.01
CA VAL A 327 29.68 14.29 14.21
C VAL A 327 30.32 13.22 15.10
N ILE A 328 30.29 11.97 14.67
CA ILE A 328 31.07 10.88 15.27
C ILE A 328 31.75 10.15 14.13
N THR A 329 33.07 10.23 14.06
CA THR A 329 33.78 9.75 12.89
C THR A 329 35.17 9.21 13.20
N ASP A 330 35.61 8.26 12.37
CA ASP A 330 36.83 7.46 12.58
C ASP A 330 37.70 7.47 11.31
N PRO A 331 38.36 8.60 11.01
CA PRO A 331 39.23 8.71 9.83
C PRO A 331 40.45 7.80 9.92
N PRO A 332 41.21 7.66 8.82
CA PRO A 332 42.54 7.07 8.85
C PRO A 332 43.48 7.73 9.86
N TYR A 333 44.41 6.95 10.43
CA TYR A 333 45.30 7.42 11.51
C TYR A 333 46.75 7.61 11.06
N ARG A 334 47.11 7.15 9.87
CA ARG A 334 48.48 7.11 9.36
C ARG A 334 49.44 6.39 10.32
N ILE A 335 49.06 5.18 10.74
CA ILE A 335 49.85 4.36 11.68
C ILE A 335 50.31 3.02 11.10
N SER A 336 49.98 2.77 9.83
CA SER A 336 50.42 1.58 9.10
C SER A 336 51.92 1.63 8.83
N THR A 337 52.54 0.45 8.82
CA THR A 337 53.97 0.26 8.58
C THR A 337 54.19 -1.05 7.83
N ASP A 338 55.14 -1.06 6.89
CA ASP A 338 55.56 -2.29 6.18
C ASP A 338 56.50 -3.18 7.01
N ARG A 339 56.72 -2.82 8.28
CA ARG A 339 57.57 -3.60 9.18
C ARG A 339 56.90 -4.93 9.52
N ILE A 340 57.62 -6.02 9.23
CA ILE A 340 57.24 -7.37 9.60
C ILE A 340 57.96 -7.73 10.91
N TYR A 341 57.18 -8.07 11.94
CA TYR A 341 57.66 -8.60 13.20
C TYR A 341 57.64 -10.12 13.15
N ARG A 342 58.83 -10.71 13.10
CA ARG A 342 58.99 -12.16 13.08
C ARG A 342 58.85 -12.72 14.49
N LEU A 343 57.86 -13.59 14.68
CA LEU A 343 57.53 -14.18 15.97
C LEU A 343 58.03 -15.64 16.00
N ALA A 344 58.68 -16.04 17.09
CA ALA A 344 59.30 -17.36 17.18
C ALA A 344 58.29 -18.52 17.24
N SER A 345 57.10 -18.27 17.78
CA SER A 345 56.09 -19.30 18.08
C SER A 345 54.69 -18.94 17.59
N GLN A 346 54.56 -17.88 16.78
CA GLN A 346 53.30 -17.39 16.22
C GLN A 346 53.53 -16.97 14.77
N ALA A 347 52.46 -16.80 14.01
CA ALA A 347 52.56 -16.26 12.65
C ALA A 347 53.21 -14.86 12.70
N ASP A 348 53.99 -14.54 11.67
CA ASP A 348 54.56 -13.20 11.49
C ASP A 348 53.45 -12.14 11.57
N TRP A 349 53.76 -11.05 12.25
CA TRP A 349 52.82 -9.97 12.49
C TRP A 349 53.26 -8.70 11.77
N ASN A 350 52.34 -8.01 11.11
CA ASN A 350 52.57 -6.68 10.57
C ASN A 350 51.47 -5.71 11.03
N LYS A 351 51.78 -4.43 11.01
CA LYS A 351 50.85 -3.35 11.33
C LYS A 351 50.46 -2.64 10.04
N ASN A 352 49.79 -3.34 9.12
CA ASN A 352 49.31 -2.77 7.86
C ASN A 352 47.78 -2.87 7.83
N PHE A 353 47.10 -1.73 7.92
CA PHE A 353 45.64 -1.64 7.95
C PHE A 353 45.03 -1.41 6.56
N GLY A 354 45.85 -1.05 5.58
CA GLY A 354 45.47 -0.83 4.19
C GLY A 354 46.26 0.31 3.55
N ALA A 355 46.17 0.41 2.22
CA ALA A 355 46.84 1.48 1.47
C ALA A 355 46.35 2.89 1.87
N TRP A 356 45.10 2.99 2.34
CA TRP A 356 44.47 4.22 2.82
C TRP A 356 45.10 4.80 4.10
N ASP A 357 45.98 4.06 4.78
CA ASP A 357 46.60 4.47 6.06
C ASP A 357 48.13 4.72 5.93
N ASN A 358 48.65 4.84 4.71
CA ASN A 358 50.10 4.91 4.41
C ASN A 358 50.54 6.21 3.69
N GLN A 359 49.73 7.26 3.72
CA GLN A 359 50.00 8.50 2.97
C GLN A 359 51.12 9.36 3.58
N PRO A 360 51.74 10.29 2.82
CA PRO A 360 52.73 11.24 3.35
C PRO A 360 52.18 12.13 4.47
N GLU A 361 53.02 12.49 5.43
CA GLU A 361 52.58 13.24 6.62
C GLU A 361 52.00 14.61 6.29
N GLY A 362 52.64 15.37 5.38
CA GLY A 362 52.14 16.67 4.97
C GLY A 362 50.76 16.61 4.32
N GLU A 363 50.50 15.58 3.52
CA GLU A 363 49.19 15.34 2.91
C GLU A 363 48.14 14.97 3.96
N PHE A 364 48.51 14.13 4.95
CA PHE A 364 47.63 13.79 6.06
C PHE A 364 47.26 14.98 6.96
N LEU A 365 48.22 15.86 7.26
CA LEU A 365 47.92 17.08 8.01
C LEU A 365 47.01 18.02 7.21
N ALA A 366 47.20 18.09 5.88
CA ALA A 366 46.29 18.81 5.00
C ALA A 366 44.88 18.18 4.97
N ASP A 367 44.78 16.84 5.05
CA ASP A 367 43.50 16.14 5.17
C ASP A 367 42.79 16.45 6.48
N ILE A 368 43.47 16.33 7.63
CA ILE A 368 42.87 16.69 8.93
C ILE A 368 42.32 18.11 8.90
N ARG A 369 43.07 19.05 8.31
CA ARG A 369 42.60 20.43 8.13
C ARG A 369 41.35 20.49 7.24
N ARG A 370 41.35 19.82 6.09
CA ARG A 370 40.20 19.79 5.18
C ARG A 370 38.98 19.12 5.82
N TRP A 371 39.16 18.09 6.62
CA TRP A 371 38.10 17.44 7.39
C TRP A 371 37.54 18.40 8.42
N ALA A 372 38.40 19.09 9.18
CA ALA A 372 37.98 20.09 10.15
C ALA A 372 37.16 21.22 9.49
N GLU A 373 37.64 21.78 8.39
CA GLU A 373 36.94 22.83 7.63
C GLU A 373 35.58 22.33 7.09
N ALA A 374 35.54 21.11 6.57
CA ALA A 374 34.30 20.50 6.06
C ALA A 374 33.30 20.23 7.18
N PHE A 375 33.72 19.66 8.30
CA PHE A 375 32.87 19.45 9.48
C PHE A 375 32.39 20.77 10.06
N PHE A 376 33.26 21.78 10.16
CA PHE A 376 32.89 23.10 10.65
C PHE A 376 31.78 23.71 9.81
N ARG A 377 31.87 23.58 8.49
CA ARG A 377 30.83 24.05 7.56
C ARG A 377 29.49 23.36 7.79
N VAL A 378 29.46 22.03 7.81
CA VAL A 378 28.20 21.26 7.86
C VAL A 378 27.57 21.20 9.25
N MET A 379 28.33 21.37 10.34
CA MET A 379 27.78 21.33 11.70
C MET A 379 26.95 22.57 12.03
N LYS A 380 25.86 22.41 12.78
CA LYS A 380 25.07 23.52 13.33
C LYS A 380 25.81 24.24 14.47
N PRO A 381 25.57 25.55 14.70
CA PRO A 381 26.02 26.19 15.94
C PRO A 381 25.52 25.41 17.17
N GLY A 382 26.40 25.14 18.14
CA GLY A 382 26.11 24.31 19.31
C GLY A 382 26.23 22.80 19.10
N ALA A 383 26.42 22.32 17.85
CA ALA A 383 26.67 20.91 17.58
C ALA A 383 28.01 20.49 18.19
N SER A 384 28.01 19.30 18.79
CA SER A 384 29.18 18.67 19.39
C SER A 384 29.67 17.54 18.49
N GLY A 385 30.95 17.20 18.57
CA GLY A 385 31.52 16.11 17.79
C GLY A 385 32.67 15.39 18.47
N PHE A 386 32.87 14.15 18.04
CA PHE A 386 34.03 13.33 18.33
C PHE A 386 34.67 12.85 17.03
N MET A 387 35.99 13.01 16.93
CA MET A 387 36.77 12.44 15.85
C MET A 387 37.89 11.61 16.46
N PHE A 388 37.90 10.31 16.17
CA PHE A 388 39.00 9.47 16.59
C PHE A 388 40.28 9.81 15.81
N VAL A 389 41.42 9.65 16.46
CA VAL A 389 42.73 10.02 15.90
C VAL A 389 43.83 9.16 16.49
N GLY A 390 44.88 8.91 15.69
CA GLY A 390 46.10 8.28 16.17
C GLY A 390 46.80 9.15 17.22
N GLU A 391 47.35 8.52 18.26
CA GLU A 391 48.03 9.19 19.37
C GLU A 391 49.05 10.27 18.95
N PRO A 392 49.92 10.06 17.93
CA PRO A 392 50.89 11.08 17.51
C PRO A 392 50.25 12.38 17.01
N TYR A 393 49.00 12.32 16.54
CA TYR A 393 48.32 13.45 15.91
C TYR A 393 47.22 14.06 16.78
N LEU A 394 47.05 13.61 18.03
CA LEU A 394 45.98 14.11 18.90
C LEU A 394 46.02 15.62 19.08
N ASN A 395 47.20 16.16 19.43
CA ASN A 395 47.37 17.59 19.70
C ASN A 395 47.28 18.44 18.43
N ILE A 396 47.84 17.95 17.31
CA ILE A 396 47.77 18.70 16.05
C ILE A 396 46.34 18.70 15.49
N ALA A 397 45.59 17.61 15.63
CA ALA A 397 44.18 17.57 15.26
C ALA A 397 43.35 18.58 16.07
N GLN A 398 43.57 18.68 17.39
CA GLN A 398 42.93 19.72 18.21
C GLN A 398 43.26 21.13 17.71
N ALA A 399 44.54 21.41 17.42
CA ALA A 399 44.97 22.71 16.90
C ALA A 399 44.36 23.04 15.53
N LEU A 400 44.24 22.04 14.64
CA LEU A 400 43.63 22.23 13.32
C LEU A 400 42.12 22.43 13.39
N PHE A 401 41.43 21.73 14.31
CA PHE A 401 40.01 21.95 14.56
C PHE A 401 39.74 23.32 15.21
N ASP A 402 40.58 23.75 16.14
CA ASP A 402 40.55 25.10 16.71
C ASP A 402 40.75 26.16 15.62
N ALA A 403 41.74 25.98 14.74
CA ALA A 403 42.00 26.87 13.61
C ALA A 403 40.85 26.90 12.58
N ALA A 404 40.10 25.81 12.43
CA ALA A 404 38.89 25.75 11.61
C ALA A 404 37.69 26.49 12.26
N GLY A 405 37.80 26.87 13.55
CA GLY A 405 36.83 27.67 14.29
C GLY A 405 36.07 26.92 15.38
N PHE A 406 36.39 25.65 15.65
CA PHE A 406 35.75 24.90 16.73
C PHE A 406 36.26 25.30 18.12
N GLU A 407 35.39 25.20 19.13
CA GLU A 407 35.82 25.20 20.53
C GLU A 407 36.24 23.77 20.93
N ILE A 408 37.53 23.56 21.20
CA ILE A 408 38.02 22.29 21.73
C ILE A 408 37.63 22.14 23.20
N LYS A 409 37.01 21.01 23.55
CA LYS A 409 36.58 20.71 24.93
C LYS A 409 37.50 19.74 25.66
N GLY A 410 38.25 18.93 24.91
CA GLY A 410 39.25 18.02 25.46
C GLY A 410 39.45 16.79 24.60
N SER A 411 39.92 15.73 25.24
CA SER A 411 40.11 14.41 24.64
C SER A 411 39.27 13.37 25.36
N PHE A 412 38.78 12.40 24.60
CA PHE A 412 38.12 11.21 25.09
C PHE A 412 39.01 9.98 24.83
N PHE A 413 39.03 9.05 25.79
CA PHE A 413 39.86 7.85 25.75
C PHE A 413 39.01 6.58 25.80
N TRP A 414 39.05 5.77 24.74
CA TRP A 414 38.51 4.41 24.82
C TRP A 414 39.59 3.47 25.38
N CYS A 415 39.40 3.04 26.63
CA CYS A 415 40.26 2.09 27.31
C CYS A 415 39.85 0.65 26.97
N ARG A 416 40.70 -0.06 26.22
CA ARG A 416 40.45 -1.45 25.83
C ARG A 416 40.60 -2.35 27.05
N SER A 417 39.58 -3.15 27.37
CA SER A 417 39.67 -4.14 28.45
C SER A 417 40.49 -5.38 28.05
N ASN A 418 40.70 -5.61 26.74
CA ASN A 418 41.44 -6.73 26.16
C ASN A 418 42.37 -6.27 25.01
N PRO A 419 43.37 -5.41 25.28
CA PRO A 419 44.27 -4.93 24.24
C PRO A 419 45.11 -6.09 23.66
N GLY A 420 45.47 -5.97 22.38
CA GLY A 420 46.39 -6.91 21.73
C GLY A 420 47.76 -6.91 22.41
N THR A 421 48.50 -8.01 22.31
CA THR A 421 49.80 -8.17 22.96
C THR A 421 50.91 -7.36 22.29
N SER A 422 51.71 -6.63 23.07
CA SER A 422 52.93 -5.96 22.61
C SER A 422 54.01 -6.99 22.28
N VAL A 423 54.35 -7.08 20.99
CA VAL A 423 55.29 -8.06 20.44
C VAL A 423 56.73 -7.80 20.90
N THR A 424 57.18 -6.55 20.87
CA THR A 424 58.59 -6.21 21.16
C THR A 424 58.86 -6.01 22.64
N LYS A 425 57.81 -5.74 23.45
CA LYS A 425 57.92 -5.36 24.88
C LYS A 425 58.93 -4.22 25.14
N ALA A 426 59.18 -3.41 24.13
CA ALA A 426 60.14 -2.29 24.18
C ALA A 426 59.50 -0.98 24.63
N ASP A 427 58.16 -0.94 24.70
CA ASP A 427 57.36 0.25 25.03
C ASP A 427 56.05 -0.17 25.72
N PHE A 428 55.28 0.82 26.19
CA PHE A 428 53.96 0.64 26.78
C PHE A 428 53.01 -0.10 25.84
N MET A 429 52.08 -0.85 26.44
CA MET A 429 51.01 -1.52 25.69
C MET A 429 50.01 -0.48 25.17
N PRO A 430 49.76 -0.38 23.84
CA PRO A 430 48.75 0.51 23.31
C PRO A 430 47.35 -0.02 23.64
N ALA A 431 46.85 0.40 24.80
CA ALA A 431 45.56 -0.03 25.35
C ALA A 431 44.46 1.01 25.20
N MET A 432 44.75 2.18 24.62
CA MET A 432 43.81 3.29 24.48
C MET A 432 43.70 3.75 23.03
N ASP A 433 42.48 4.06 22.60
CA ASP A 433 42.22 4.89 21.42
C ASP A 433 41.79 6.29 21.86
N HIS A 434 42.12 7.27 21.03
CA HIS A 434 41.96 8.68 21.34
C HIS A 434 40.94 9.32 20.41
N ALA A 435 40.09 10.18 20.96
CA ALA A 435 39.22 11.05 20.17
C ALA A 435 39.31 12.49 20.66
N ILE A 436 39.29 13.44 19.73
CA ILE A 436 39.12 14.86 20.06
C ILE A 436 37.65 15.15 20.31
N GLN A 437 37.35 15.98 21.32
CA GLN A 437 36.02 16.51 21.58
C GLN A 437 35.97 17.98 21.16
N PHE A 438 35.07 18.32 20.24
CA PHE A 438 34.94 19.67 19.70
C PHE A 438 33.48 20.11 19.62
N VAL A 439 33.26 21.42 19.63
CA VAL A 439 31.93 22.04 19.58
C VAL A 439 31.96 23.21 18.61
N LYS A 440 30.96 23.34 17.74
CA LYS A 440 30.82 24.55 16.93
C LYS A 440 30.26 25.68 17.79
N PRO A 441 30.94 26.84 17.90
CA PRO A 441 30.45 27.96 18.70
C PRO A 441 29.16 28.56 18.13
N GLY A 442 28.53 29.44 18.91
CA GLY A 442 27.39 30.24 18.46
C GLY A 442 26.02 29.78 18.96
N ALA A 443 25.94 28.69 19.74
CA ALA A 443 24.75 28.31 20.49
C ALA A 443 25.11 27.47 21.72
N ARG A 444 24.12 27.19 22.58
CA ARG A 444 24.30 26.27 23.71
C ARG A 444 24.66 24.88 23.17
N ARG A 445 25.77 24.32 23.63
CA ARG A 445 26.22 23.00 23.22
C ARG A 445 25.27 21.88 23.67
N THR A 446 25.15 20.84 22.85
CA THR A 446 24.55 19.57 23.26
C THR A 446 25.59 18.73 24.02
N PHE A 447 25.34 18.50 25.31
CA PHE A 447 26.13 17.58 26.14
C PHE A 447 25.26 17.01 27.27
N ASN A 448 24.85 15.75 27.17
CA ASN A 448 23.98 15.06 28.09
C ASN A 448 24.83 14.36 29.17
N TYR A 449 25.18 15.08 30.23
CA TYR A 449 26.01 14.52 31.30
C TYR A 449 25.32 13.31 31.95
N PRO A 450 25.93 12.11 31.94
CA PRO A 450 25.27 10.88 32.38
C PRO A 450 25.38 10.66 33.90
N GLY A 451 26.11 11.51 34.63
CA GLY A 451 26.48 11.27 36.03
C GLY A 451 27.81 10.53 36.13
N GLU A 452 28.31 10.34 37.36
CA GLU A 452 29.53 9.55 37.59
C GLU A 452 29.18 8.08 37.86
N PRO A 453 29.98 7.11 37.38
CA PRO A 453 31.27 7.25 36.67
C PRO A 453 31.18 7.43 35.14
N GLU A 454 30.00 7.34 34.53
CA GLU A 454 29.83 7.38 33.07
C GLU A 454 30.22 8.73 32.45
N GLY A 455 30.36 9.79 33.24
CA GLY A 455 30.74 11.13 32.81
C GLY A 455 32.25 11.35 32.68
N PHE A 456 33.07 10.33 32.94
CA PHE A 456 34.51 10.43 32.76
C PHE A 456 34.88 10.62 31.30
N ASN A 457 36.01 11.29 31.06
CA ASN A 457 36.57 11.44 29.71
C ASN A 457 37.23 10.15 29.20
N TRP A 458 36.95 9.00 29.82
CA TRP A 458 37.36 7.69 29.36
C TRP A 458 36.23 6.68 29.52
N PHE A 459 36.20 5.69 28.64
CA PHE A 459 35.23 4.61 28.68
C PHE A 459 35.92 3.27 28.49
N GLN A 460 35.67 2.31 29.37
CA GLN A 460 36.27 0.98 29.29
C GLN A 460 35.34 0.01 28.55
N SER A 461 35.82 -0.57 27.45
CA SER A 461 35.07 -1.55 26.64
C SER A 461 36.04 -2.51 25.94
N PRO A 462 35.66 -3.77 25.68
CA PRO A 462 36.49 -4.67 24.86
C PRO A 462 36.60 -4.18 23.41
N ILE A 463 37.62 -4.66 22.70
CA ILE A 463 37.70 -4.55 21.24
C ILE A 463 36.51 -5.24 20.56
N CYS A 464 36.15 -4.78 19.37
CA CYS A 464 35.06 -5.37 18.60
C CYS A 464 35.42 -6.82 18.23
N GLY A 465 34.63 -7.79 18.70
CA GLY A 465 34.89 -9.22 18.60
C GLY A 465 33.60 -10.03 18.57
N GLY A 466 33.72 -11.37 18.55
CA GLY A 466 32.57 -12.28 18.54
C GLY A 466 31.63 -12.04 17.36
N HIS A 467 30.32 -12.10 17.62
CA HIS A 467 29.26 -11.89 16.62
C HIS A 467 29.16 -10.46 16.09
N GLU A 468 29.70 -9.48 16.83
CA GLU A 468 29.68 -8.08 16.38
C GLU A 468 30.69 -7.83 15.24
N ARG A 469 31.82 -8.55 15.25
CA ARG A 469 32.89 -8.40 14.26
C ARG A 469 32.45 -9.00 12.92
N LEU A 470 32.26 -8.15 11.90
CA LEU A 470 31.90 -8.65 10.57
C LEU A 470 33.03 -9.49 9.97
N LYS A 471 32.63 -10.58 9.29
CA LYS A 471 33.53 -11.55 8.68
C LYS A 471 33.28 -11.67 7.18
N THR A 472 34.33 -11.94 6.41
CA THR A 472 34.21 -12.36 5.00
C THR A 472 33.55 -13.75 4.92
N PRO A 473 33.07 -14.19 3.76
CA PRO A 473 32.56 -15.56 3.58
C PRO A 473 33.58 -16.66 3.95
N LYS A 474 34.88 -16.33 3.97
CA LYS A 474 35.96 -17.23 4.38
C LYS A 474 36.22 -17.24 5.89
N GLY A 475 35.45 -16.46 6.67
CA GLY A 475 35.60 -16.34 8.12
C GLY A 475 36.69 -15.36 8.58
N GLU A 476 37.31 -14.63 7.65
CA GLU A 476 38.34 -13.63 7.95
C GLU A 476 37.70 -12.33 8.42
N THR A 477 38.43 -11.50 9.18
CA THR A 477 37.91 -10.18 9.57
C THR A 477 37.67 -9.32 8.33
N LEU A 478 36.44 -8.79 8.17
CA LEU A 478 36.08 -8.00 6.99
C LEU A 478 36.77 -6.62 7.02
N HIS A 479 36.64 -5.89 8.12
CA HIS A 479 37.27 -4.57 8.29
C HIS A 479 38.25 -4.59 9.46
N PRO A 480 39.51 -4.16 9.26
CA PRO A 480 40.56 -4.32 10.26
C PRO A 480 40.32 -3.44 11.51
N THR A 481 39.70 -2.28 11.35
CA THR A 481 39.56 -1.24 12.38
C THR A 481 38.11 -1.01 12.84
N GLN A 482 37.20 -1.98 12.65
CA GLN A 482 35.80 -1.85 13.09
C GLN A 482 35.69 -1.49 14.59
N LYS A 483 35.05 -0.35 14.89
CA LYS A 483 34.82 0.15 16.26
C LYS A 483 33.69 -0.61 16.97
N PRO A 484 33.78 -0.78 18.31
CA PRO A 484 32.72 -1.42 19.09
C PRO A 484 31.46 -0.54 19.20
N GLU A 485 30.29 -1.15 19.08
CA GLU A 485 29.00 -0.45 19.21
C GLU A 485 28.83 0.26 20.56
N ALA A 486 29.34 -0.34 21.65
CA ALA A 486 29.24 0.24 22.99
C ALA A 486 29.94 1.61 23.10
N VAL A 487 31.11 1.75 22.47
CA VAL A 487 31.88 3.00 22.46
C VAL A 487 31.12 4.07 21.68
N ILE A 488 30.65 3.73 20.48
CA ILE A 488 29.92 4.67 19.63
C ILE A 488 28.59 5.10 20.26
N ARG A 489 27.87 4.17 20.90
CA ARG A 489 26.64 4.47 21.64
C ARG A 489 26.90 5.44 22.79
N HIS A 490 27.93 5.17 23.58
CA HIS A 490 28.31 6.04 24.69
C HIS A 490 28.57 7.47 24.21
N LEU A 491 29.39 7.65 23.17
CA LEU A 491 29.66 8.97 22.60
C LEU A 491 28.38 9.62 22.06
N MET A 492 27.55 8.89 21.31
CA MET A 492 26.33 9.41 20.71
C MET A 492 25.33 9.91 21.75
N ASP A 493 25.15 9.19 22.86
CA ASP A 493 24.26 9.60 23.94
C ASP A 493 24.75 10.87 24.64
N LEU A 494 26.07 11.10 24.71
CA LEU A 494 26.63 12.34 25.26
C LEU A 494 26.32 13.56 24.39
N ILE A 495 26.39 13.45 23.06
CA ILE A 495 26.42 14.63 22.18
C ILE A 495 25.20 14.82 21.27
N SER A 496 24.20 13.93 21.34
CA SER A 496 23.00 14.01 20.51
C SER A 496 21.74 13.57 21.26
N LEU A 497 20.60 14.05 20.79
CA LEU A 497 19.26 13.64 21.21
C LEU A 497 18.58 12.79 20.13
N PRO A 498 17.56 11.97 20.46
CA PRO A 498 16.73 11.33 19.45
C PRO A 498 16.18 12.34 18.43
N GLY A 499 16.27 12.00 17.13
CA GLY A 499 15.91 12.88 16.02
C GLY A 499 17.04 13.74 15.45
N ASP A 500 18.15 13.92 16.18
CA ASP A 500 19.34 14.62 15.70
C ASP A 500 19.96 13.87 14.50
N LEU A 501 20.52 14.63 13.56
CA LEU A 501 21.30 14.11 12.44
C LEU A 501 22.77 13.95 12.82
N VAL A 502 23.19 12.69 12.92
CA VAL A 502 24.58 12.30 13.16
C VAL A 502 25.29 12.03 11.82
N LEU A 503 26.47 12.60 11.64
CA LEU A 503 27.34 12.36 10.48
C LEU A 503 28.54 11.50 10.86
N ASP A 504 28.83 10.50 10.03
CA ASP A 504 30.11 9.78 10.00
C ASP A 504 30.72 9.86 8.58
N GLY A 505 31.84 10.57 8.46
CA GLY A 505 32.54 10.74 7.18
C GLY A 505 33.35 9.52 6.73
N PHE A 506 33.57 8.56 7.63
CA PHE A 506 34.42 7.38 7.43
C PHE A 506 33.70 6.17 8.00
N MET A 507 32.53 5.86 7.41
CA MET A 507 31.54 4.95 7.97
C MET A 507 32.06 3.49 8.11
N GLY A 508 33.01 3.07 7.28
CA GLY A 508 33.54 1.71 7.28
C GLY A 508 32.41 0.69 7.11
N THR A 509 32.29 -0.24 8.07
CA THR A 509 31.22 -1.25 8.10
C THR A 509 29.96 -0.83 8.85
N GLY A 510 29.74 0.47 9.06
CA GLY A 510 28.44 1.01 9.47
C GLY A 510 28.12 0.93 10.97
N THR A 511 29.12 0.86 11.86
CA THR A 511 28.87 0.83 13.32
C THR A 511 28.08 2.06 13.78
N THR A 512 28.46 3.28 13.34
CA THR A 512 27.77 4.52 13.70
C THR A 512 26.33 4.55 13.19
N GLY A 513 26.10 4.12 11.95
CA GLY A 513 24.76 4.07 11.37
C GLY A 513 23.82 3.09 12.09
N LYS A 514 24.33 1.92 12.47
CA LYS A 514 23.56 0.94 13.26
C LYS A 514 23.17 1.52 14.61
N VAL A 515 24.11 2.14 15.33
CA VAL A 515 23.83 2.77 16.63
C VAL A 515 22.84 3.92 16.49
N ALA A 516 22.98 4.77 15.46
CA ALA A 516 22.04 5.87 15.20
C ALA A 516 20.61 5.37 15.01
N ARG A 517 20.42 4.34 14.17
CA ARG A 517 19.13 3.66 14.00
C ARG A 517 18.58 3.13 15.31
N ASP A 518 19.38 2.32 16.02
CA ASP A 518 18.97 1.62 17.25
C ASP A 518 18.62 2.61 18.39
N THR A 519 19.06 3.87 18.28
CA THR A 519 18.88 4.92 19.27
C THR A 519 17.97 6.06 18.80
N GLY A 520 17.34 5.92 17.63
CA GLY A 520 16.36 6.86 17.10
C GLY A 520 16.94 8.18 16.58
N ARG A 521 18.22 8.22 16.20
CA ARG A 521 18.85 9.34 15.51
C ARG A 521 18.76 9.16 13.99
N ARG A 522 18.83 10.29 13.28
CA ARG A 522 19.04 10.32 11.82
C ARG A 522 20.52 10.16 11.54
N PHE A 523 20.89 9.66 10.37
CA PHE A 523 22.27 9.32 10.05
C PHE A 523 22.64 9.64 8.60
N ILE A 524 23.84 10.20 8.40
CA ILE A 524 24.53 10.19 7.12
C ILE A 524 25.87 9.49 7.31
N GLY A 525 26.14 8.47 6.50
CA GLY A 525 27.42 7.78 6.46
C GLY A 525 28.03 7.82 5.07
N ILE A 526 29.31 8.19 4.97
CA ILE A 526 30.07 8.16 3.71
C ILE A 526 31.12 7.05 3.80
N GLU A 527 31.21 6.22 2.76
CA GLU A 527 32.24 5.18 2.65
C GLU A 527 32.69 5.04 1.19
N GLN A 528 34.00 5.04 0.96
CA GLN A 528 34.57 5.01 -0.39
C GLN A 528 34.68 3.58 -0.93
N ASP A 529 35.03 2.61 -0.08
CA ASP A 529 35.21 1.22 -0.47
C ASP A 529 33.86 0.53 -0.70
N ALA A 530 33.65 0.01 -1.91
CA ALA A 530 32.40 -0.63 -2.30
C ALA A 530 32.06 -1.87 -1.43
N GLY A 531 33.07 -2.61 -0.98
CA GLY A 531 32.90 -3.81 -0.17
C GLY A 531 32.49 -3.47 1.26
N PHE A 532 33.15 -2.49 1.88
CA PHE A 532 32.78 -1.99 3.21
C PHE A 532 31.41 -1.31 3.17
N PHE A 533 31.13 -0.53 2.13
CA PHE A 533 29.82 0.08 1.91
C PHE A 533 28.71 -0.97 1.83
N ALA A 534 28.88 -2.03 1.04
CA ALA A 534 27.88 -3.09 0.93
C ALA A 534 27.61 -3.78 2.28
N ALA A 535 28.67 -3.99 3.08
CA ALA A 535 28.54 -4.57 4.42
C ALA A 535 27.87 -3.60 5.42
N ALA A 536 28.20 -2.31 5.36
CA ALA A 536 27.54 -1.27 6.15
C ALA A 536 26.04 -1.22 5.83
N LYS A 537 25.68 -1.22 4.55
CA LYS A 537 24.29 -1.24 4.10
C LYS A 537 23.54 -2.44 4.67
N ALA A 538 24.08 -3.65 4.49
CA ALA A 538 23.46 -4.86 5.03
C ALA A 538 23.27 -4.79 6.56
N ARG A 539 24.25 -4.24 7.30
CA ARG A 539 24.22 -4.13 8.76
C ARG A 539 23.24 -3.05 9.26
N VAL A 540 23.13 -1.93 8.57
CA VAL A 540 22.23 -0.82 8.96
C VAL A 540 20.78 -1.10 8.55
N GLU A 541 20.55 -1.93 7.53
CA GLU A 541 19.21 -2.33 7.08
C GLU A 541 18.64 -3.57 7.81
N SER A 542 19.48 -4.39 8.46
CA SER A 542 19.06 -5.58 9.23
C SER A 542 18.65 -5.29 10.66
#